data_AF-A0A6B1IA02-F1
#
_entry.id   AF-A0A6B1IA02-F1
#
_cell.length_a   1.000
_cell.length_b   1.000
_cell.length_c   1.000
_cell.angle_alpha   90.00
_cell.angle_beta   90.00
_cell.angle_gamma   90.00
#
_symmetry.space_group_name_H-M   'P 1'
#
loop_
_entity.id
_entity.type
_entity.pdbx_description
1 polymer ?
#
loop_
_entity_poly.entity_id
_entity_poly.type
_entity_poly.pdbx_seq_one_letter_code
_entity_poly.pdbx_strand_id
1 'polypeptide(L)'
;MKRGLWLLALLAVIGWSSRSDALTIYRIGAADLPAPELDVPYQFVQLEWEAINAKAHGGAVQMALASDGIMPQQLDPTVNLTPLLDERGGRIETLQTIVGFADFPARDAPMFDGDPTTHFLGDGDWGGDYGRVKNKLLIFDLGGNFIVDRIRFYPRERFLDTRFIERFVIGTSDGDPLKKNTREYVVGGEGGQFRDYDLVYNITENTQSVIELSIPDSP
;
A
#
# COMPACT_ATOMS: atom_id res chain seq x y z
N MET A 1 33.89 78.97 29.65
CA MET A 1 32.56 78.66 29.10
C MET A 1 32.76 78.10 27.69
N LYS A 2 32.63 76.77 27.55
CA LYS A 2 31.59 76.03 26.78
C LYS A 2 31.70 76.23 25.25
N ARG A 3 31.79 75.24 24.38
CA ARG A 3 31.89 73.76 24.39
C ARG A 3 32.40 73.42 22.98
N GLY A 4 33.44 72.58 22.88
CA GLY A 4 33.92 72.06 21.59
C GLY A 4 32.87 71.19 20.92
N LEU A 5 32.85 71.23 19.59
CA LEU A 5 31.98 70.50 18.70
C LEU A 5 32.29 68.99 18.80
N TRP A 6 31.54 68.27 19.63
CA TRP A 6 31.63 66.82 19.78
C TRP A 6 30.69 66.12 18.80
N LEU A 7 31.24 65.10 18.13
CA LEU A 7 30.60 63.94 17.50
C LEU A 7 29.46 64.19 16.49
N LEU A 8 29.79 63.92 15.22
CA LEU A 8 29.19 62.79 14.47
C LEU A 8 27.86 62.30 15.05
N ALA A 9 26.82 63.10 14.83
CA ALA A 9 25.46 62.63 14.94
C ALA A 9 25.26 61.65 13.78
N LEU A 10 25.36 60.37 14.13
CA LEU A 10 24.74 59.22 13.48
C LEU A 10 24.29 59.52 12.06
N LEU A 11 25.20 59.26 11.11
CA LEU A 11 24.85 58.96 9.74
C LEU A 11 23.76 57.89 9.78
N ALA A 12 22.57 58.34 9.44
CA ALA A 12 21.46 57.57 8.96
C ALA A 12 21.91 56.72 7.77
N VAL A 13 22.49 55.57 8.07
CA VAL A 13 22.45 54.35 7.26
C VAL A 13 22.44 53.26 8.32
N ILE A 14 21.29 53.03 8.99
CA ILE A 14 20.39 51.96 8.56
C ILE A 14 21.15 51.02 7.61
N GLY A 15 22.02 50.20 8.19
CA GLY A 15 22.47 48.97 7.58
C GLY A 15 21.28 48.03 7.44
N TRP A 16 20.28 48.45 6.66
CA TRP A 16 19.39 47.55 5.93
C TRP A 16 20.21 46.91 4.82
N SER A 17 21.17 46.10 5.24
CA SER A 17 21.64 44.97 4.44
C SER A 17 21.05 43.70 5.03
N SER A 18 19.80 43.76 5.49
CA SER A 18 18.92 42.59 5.43
C SER A 18 18.44 42.48 3.98
N ARG A 19 19.37 42.21 3.05
CA ARG A 19 19.02 41.60 1.77
C ARG A 19 18.53 40.21 2.17
N SER A 20 17.23 40.09 2.35
CA SER A 20 16.56 38.81 2.48
C SER A 20 16.66 38.11 1.13
N ASP A 21 17.86 37.61 0.80
CA ASP A 21 18.13 36.70 -0.30
C ASP A 21 17.57 35.32 0.12
N ALA A 22 16.26 35.24 0.32
CA ALA A 22 15.57 34.06 0.87
C ALA A 22 14.76 33.32 -0.20
N LEU A 23 15.05 33.54 -1.48
CA LEU A 23 14.43 32.77 -2.55
C LEU A 23 15.29 31.55 -2.85
N THR A 24 14.85 30.38 -2.40
CA THR A 24 15.37 29.09 -2.86
C THR A 24 14.35 28.47 -3.79
N ILE A 25 14.77 28.17 -5.02
CA ILE A 25 13.95 27.48 -6.01
C ILE A 25 14.39 26.03 -6.03
N TYR A 26 13.46 25.14 -5.72
CA TYR A 26 13.63 23.70 -5.87
C TYR A 26 12.99 23.27 -7.18
N ARG A 27 13.73 22.55 -8.03
CA ARG A 27 13.17 21.82 -9.16
C ARG A 27 13.37 20.33 -8.93
N ILE A 28 12.31 19.56 -9.14
CA ILE A 28 12.34 18.10 -9.05
C ILE A 28 12.20 17.54 -10.47
N GLY A 29 13.16 16.72 -10.90
CA GLY A 29 13.27 16.22 -12.28
C GLY A 29 13.67 17.29 -13.29
N ALA A 30 13.51 16.97 -14.58
CA ALA A 30 13.80 17.86 -15.72
C ALA A 30 15.18 18.53 -15.60
N ALA A 31 16.20 17.73 -15.23
CA ALA A 31 17.57 18.18 -15.03
C ALA A 31 18.22 18.74 -16.30
N ASP A 32 17.70 18.33 -17.45
CA ASP A 32 18.09 18.75 -18.78
C ASP A 32 17.63 20.19 -19.11
N LEU A 33 16.67 20.75 -18.38
CA LEU A 33 16.24 22.14 -18.54
C LEU A 33 17.22 23.12 -17.85
N PRO A 34 17.46 24.31 -18.41
CA PRO A 34 18.28 25.33 -17.76
C PRO A 34 17.65 25.82 -16.45
N ALA A 35 18.46 26.38 -15.55
CA ALA A 35 17.95 27.04 -14.35
C ALA A 35 17.08 28.27 -14.73
N PRO A 36 16.11 28.68 -13.89
CA PRO A 36 15.26 29.83 -14.18
C PRO A 36 16.05 31.13 -14.34
N GLU A 37 15.73 31.94 -15.34
CA GLU A 37 16.32 33.27 -15.48
C GLU A 37 15.48 34.28 -14.69
N LEU A 38 16.07 34.86 -13.63
CA LEU A 38 15.42 35.84 -12.76
C LEU A 38 16.35 37.02 -12.49
N ASP A 39 15.80 38.23 -12.51
CA ASP A 39 16.51 39.49 -12.22
C ASP A 39 16.78 39.71 -10.72
N VAL A 40 16.52 38.70 -9.88
CA VAL A 40 16.72 38.73 -8.42
C VAL A 40 17.70 37.62 -7.99
N PRO A 41 18.53 37.84 -6.96
CA PRO A 41 19.37 36.77 -6.41
C PRO A 41 18.52 35.63 -5.88
N TYR A 42 18.89 34.39 -6.20
CA TYR A 42 18.22 33.20 -5.70
C TYR A 42 19.20 32.02 -5.59
N GLN A 43 18.86 31.06 -4.74
CA GLN A 43 19.52 29.76 -4.67
C GLN A 43 18.73 28.76 -5.52
N PHE A 44 19.38 28.08 -6.45
CA PHE A 44 18.77 27.00 -7.22
C PHE A 44 19.18 25.64 -6.64
N VAL A 45 18.20 24.78 -6.38
CA VAL A 45 18.42 23.40 -5.95
C VAL A 45 17.72 22.47 -6.93
N GLN A 46 18.51 21.78 -7.74
CA GLN A 46 18.05 20.70 -8.61
C GLN A 46 17.99 19.39 -7.81
N LEU A 47 16.86 18.72 -7.84
CA LEU A 47 16.63 17.41 -7.24
C LEU A 47 16.22 16.43 -8.33
N GLU A 48 16.93 15.32 -8.46
CA GLU A 48 16.52 14.24 -9.37
C GLU A 48 15.41 13.41 -8.75
N TRP A 49 14.55 12.82 -9.58
CA TRP A 49 13.52 11.87 -9.11
C TRP A 49 14.16 10.72 -8.34
N GLU A 50 15.30 10.22 -8.81
CA GLU A 50 16.04 9.13 -8.18
C GLU A 50 16.80 9.55 -6.91
N ALA A 51 16.90 10.86 -6.62
CA ALA A 51 17.59 11.36 -5.44
C ALA A 51 16.78 11.23 -4.13
N ILE A 52 15.62 10.55 -4.16
CA ILE A 52 14.84 10.23 -2.96
C ILE A 52 15.69 9.38 -2.01
N ASN A 53 15.90 9.91 -0.81
CA ASN A 53 16.77 9.31 0.19
C ASN A 53 15.99 9.05 1.49
N ALA A 54 15.91 7.78 1.88
CA ALA A 54 15.27 7.35 3.13
C ALA A 54 15.86 8.03 4.38
N LYS A 55 17.17 8.34 4.38
CA LYS A 55 17.83 9.06 5.50
C LYS A 55 17.40 10.51 5.62
N ALA A 56 16.83 11.08 4.55
CA ALA A 56 16.24 12.41 4.53
C ALA A 56 14.71 12.36 4.66
N HIS A 57 14.15 11.25 5.15
CA HIS A 57 12.71 10.99 5.23
C HIS A 57 12.00 10.94 3.88
N GLY A 58 12.74 10.74 2.78
CA GLY A 58 12.17 10.51 1.46
C GLY A 58 11.75 9.05 1.26
N GLY A 59 10.62 8.83 0.59
CA GLY A 59 10.16 7.50 0.19
C GLY A 59 9.37 7.58 -1.11
N ALA A 60 9.36 6.48 -1.87
CA ALA A 60 8.48 6.29 -3.01
C ALA A 60 7.71 4.98 -2.79
N VAL A 61 6.39 5.03 -3.00
CA VAL A 61 5.49 3.90 -2.78
C VAL A 61 4.68 3.71 -4.05
N GLN A 62 4.64 2.48 -4.58
CA GLN A 62 3.92 2.11 -5.81
C GLN A 62 4.28 2.95 -7.06
N MET A 63 5.49 3.50 -7.11
CA MET A 63 6.00 4.31 -8.21
C MET A 63 7.39 3.83 -8.61
N ALA A 64 7.66 3.82 -9.91
CA ALA A 64 9.01 3.75 -10.44
C ALA A 64 9.52 5.17 -10.67
N LEU A 65 10.72 5.45 -10.14
CA LEU A 65 11.44 6.70 -10.34
C LEU A 65 12.46 6.47 -11.45
N ALA A 66 12.45 7.32 -12.46
CA ALA A 66 13.42 7.33 -13.53
C ALA A 66 13.94 8.76 -13.73
N SER A 67 15.08 8.89 -14.39
CA SER A 67 15.68 10.20 -14.70
C SER A 67 14.73 11.13 -15.48
N ASP A 68 13.88 10.57 -16.34
CA ASP A 68 12.96 11.30 -17.21
C ASP A 68 11.56 11.49 -16.59
N GLY A 69 11.26 10.86 -15.45
CA GLY A 69 9.98 11.02 -14.80
C GLY A 69 9.66 10.05 -13.68
N ILE A 70 8.42 10.13 -13.23
CA ILE A 70 7.80 9.14 -12.36
C ILE A 70 6.73 8.40 -13.14
N MET A 71 6.64 7.11 -12.94
CA MET A 71 5.59 6.28 -13.53
C MET A 71 4.98 5.36 -12.47
N PRO A 72 3.70 4.97 -12.63
CA PRO A 72 3.14 3.92 -11.80
C PRO A 72 4.01 2.68 -11.86
N GLN A 73 4.18 1.98 -10.74
CA GLN A 73 4.83 0.69 -10.77
C GLN A 73 4.00 -0.27 -11.63
N GLN A 74 4.53 -0.68 -12.78
CA GLN A 74 3.93 -1.74 -13.58
C GLN A 74 4.23 -3.08 -12.92
N LEU A 75 3.20 -3.88 -12.72
CA LEU A 75 3.34 -5.24 -12.25
C LEU A 75 3.25 -6.19 -13.43
N ASP A 76 4.16 -7.16 -13.44
CA ASP A 76 4.05 -8.29 -14.34
C ASP A 76 2.88 -9.18 -13.84
N PRO A 77 1.86 -9.45 -14.67
CA PRO A 77 0.69 -10.24 -14.28
C PRO A 77 1.01 -11.70 -13.93
N THR A 78 2.24 -12.15 -14.21
CA THR A 78 2.74 -13.46 -13.79
C THR A 78 3.26 -13.48 -12.34
N VAL A 79 3.44 -12.30 -11.72
CA VAL A 79 3.94 -12.18 -10.34
C VAL A 79 2.82 -12.43 -9.34
N ASN A 80 3.05 -13.37 -8.43
CA ASN A 80 2.18 -13.56 -7.27
C ASN A 80 2.42 -12.43 -6.25
N LEU A 81 1.38 -11.65 -5.95
CA LEU A 81 1.47 -10.55 -5.00
C LEU A 81 1.45 -10.99 -3.54
N THR A 82 0.85 -12.14 -3.23
CA THR A 82 0.62 -12.59 -1.85
C THR A 82 1.90 -12.68 -1.00
N PRO A 83 3.02 -13.24 -1.49
CA PRO A 83 4.27 -13.30 -0.71
C PRO A 83 4.96 -11.94 -0.54
N LEU A 84 4.57 -10.94 -1.35
CA LEU A 84 5.22 -9.62 -1.41
C LEU A 84 4.45 -8.55 -0.61
N LEU A 85 3.34 -8.93 0.04
CA LEU A 85 2.44 -7.97 0.69
C LEU A 85 3.12 -7.16 1.77
N ASP A 86 3.83 -7.81 2.69
CA ASP A 86 4.50 -7.13 3.81
C ASP A 86 5.55 -6.12 3.33
N GLU A 87 6.35 -6.51 2.33
CA GLU A 87 7.35 -5.62 1.69
C GLU A 87 6.71 -4.40 1.02
N ARG A 88 5.43 -4.51 0.63
CA ARG A 88 4.63 -3.47 0.00
C ARG A 88 3.79 -2.67 0.99
N GLY A 89 3.91 -2.93 2.29
CA GLY A 89 3.10 -2.30 3.34
C GLY A 89 1.67 -2.84 3.42
N GLY A 90 1.38 -3.92 2.70
CA GLY A 90 0.17 -4.72 2.82
C GLY A 90 0.23 -5.70 3.98
N ARG A 91 -0.84 -6.48 4.15
CA ARG A 91 -0.94 -7.56 5.14
C ARG A 91 -2.09 -8.49 4.81
N ILE A 92 -2.10 -9.66 5.43
CA ILE A 92 -3.23 -10.60 5.37
C ILE A 92 -3.88 -10.64 6.74
N GLU A 93 -5.18 -10.39 6.79
CA GLU A 93 -5.96 -10.39 8.01
C GLU A 93 -7.00 -11.51 8.01
N THR A 94 -7.30 -12.02 9.19
CA THR A 94 -8.39 -12.96 9.43
C THR A 94 -9.26 -12.50 10.59
N LEU A 95 -10.47 -13.06 10.70
CA LEU A 95 -11.41 -12.74 11.75
C LEU A 95 -11.22 -13.64 12.97
N GLN A 96 -10.70 -13.07 14.05
CA GLN A 96 -10.52 -13.74 15.34
C GLN A 96 -11.70 -13.47 16.28
N THR A 97 -12.27 -14.51 16.92
CA THR A 97 -13.51 -14.42 17.71
C THR A 97 -13.49 -13.32 18.76
N ILE A 98 -12.37 -13.14 19.44
CA ILE A 98 -12.26 -12.21 20.58
C ILE A 98 -11.66 -10.86 20.15
N VAL A 99 -10.73 -10.87 19.19
CA VAL A 99 -9.91 -9.70 18.85
C VAL A 99 -10.50 -8.91 17.67
N GLY A 100 -11.39 -9.52 16.88
CA GLY A 100 -11.84 -8.96 15.61
C GLY A 100 -10.84 -9.26 14.50
N PHE A 101 -10.66 -8.32 13.56
CA PHE A 101 -9.68 -8.48 12.50
C PHE A 101 -8.26 -8.37 13.05
N ALA A 102 -7.43 -9.36 12.76
CA ALA A 102 -6.04 -9.43 13.18
C ALA A 102 -5.22 -10.23 12.17
N ASP A 103 -3.89 -10.18 12.31
CA ASP A 103 -2.97 -10.95 11.48
C ASP A 103 -3.31 -12.45 11.48
N PHE A 104 -3.02 -13.11 10.37
CA PHE A 104 -3.21 -14.56 10.26
C PHE A 104 -2.29 -15.29 11.25
N PRO A 105 -2.75 -16.39 11.87
CA PRO A 105 -1.90 -17.18 12.75
C PRO A 105 -0.79 -17.86 11.93
N ALA A 106 0.41 -18.01 12.50
CA ALA A 106 1.58 -18.59 11.80
C ALA A 106 1.30 -19.95 11.10
N ARG A 107 0.31 -20.72 11.59
CA ARG A 107 -0.14 -21.98 10.98
C ARG A 107 -0.77 -21.82 9.58
N ASP A 108 -1.29 -20.65 9.27
CA ASP A 108 -1.89 -20.31 7.97
C ASP A 108 -0.83 -19.80 6.97
N ALA A 109 0.39 -19.48 7.42
CA ALA A 109 1.47 -18.96 6.57
C ALA A 109 1.74 -19.79 5.30
N PRO A 110 1.70 -21.14 5.34
CA PRO A 110 1.89 -21.96 4.14
C PRO A 110 0.83 -21.77 3.05
N MET A 111 -0.26 -21.03 3.28
CA MET A 111 -1.21 -20.67 2.22
C MET A 111 -0.70 -19.52 1.33
N PHE A 112 0.26 -18.75 1.84
CA PHE A 112 0.58 -17.41 1.35
C PHE A 112 2.04 -17.25 0.92
N ASP A 113 2.89 -18.24 1.18
CA ASP A 113 4.34 -18.20 0.94
C ASP A 113 4.74 -18.36 -0.54
N GLY A 114 3.79 -18.77 -1.41
CA GLY A 114 4.03 -18.97 -2.83
C GLY A 114 4.76 -20.27 -3.18
N ASP A 115 5.01 -21.14 -2.21
CA ASP A 115 5.64 -22.44 -2.42
C ASP A 115 4.55 -23.52 -2.61
N PRO A 116 4.41 -24.13 -3.80
CA PRO A 116 3.41 -25.16 -4.04
C PRO A 116 3.68 -26.48 -3.29
N THR A 117 4.80 -26.59 -2.57
CA THR A 117 5.17 -27.78 -1.79
C THR A 117 4.80 -27.67 -0.30
N THR A 118 4.57 -26.45 0.19
CA THR A 118 4.06 -26.18 1.55
C THR A 118 2.55 -26.04 1.52
N HIS A 119 1.87 -26.41 2.61
CA HIS A 119 0.41 -26.48 2.60
C HIS A 119 -0.21 -26.27 3.97
N PHE A 120 -1.31 -25.51 4.00
CA PHE A 120 -2.21 -25.49 5.15
C PHE A 120 -2.98 -26.82 5.24
N LEU A 121 -2.96 -27.44 6.42
CA LEU A 121 -3.50 -28.79 6.62
C LEU A 121 -5.02 -28.81 6.80
N GLY A 122 -5.58 -27.78 7.45
CA GLY A 122 -7.01 -27.68 7.71
C GLY A 122 -7.64 -28.93 8.33
N ASP A 123 -6.88 -29.69 9.13
CA ASP A 123 -7.30 -30.96 9.75
C ASP A 123 -7.91 -30.79 11.14
N GLY A 124 -7.93 -29.57 11.67
CA GLY A 124 -8.58 -29.24 12.94
C GLY A 124 -7.88 -29.81 14.19
N ASP A 125 -6.71 -30.44 14.04
CA ASP A 125 -6.04 -31.20 15.11
C ASP A 125 -5.10 -30.38 16.00
N TRP A 126 -5.30 -29.06 16.09
CA TRP A 126 -4.40 -28.18 16.85
C TRP A 126 -5.17 -27.22 17.75
N GLY A 127 -5.60 -27.74 18.89
CA GLY A 127 -5.77 -26.99 20.14
C GLY A 127 -6.73 -25.79 20.09
N GLY A 128 -8.02 -26.05 19.91
CA GLY A 128 -9.08 -25.12 20.32
C GLY A 128 -9.85 -24.39 19.21
N ASP A 129 -9.54 -24.61 17.94
CA ASP A 129 -10.32 -24.03 16.82
C ASP A 129 -11.54 -24.90 16.49
N TYR A 130 -12.55 -24.85 17.37
CA TYR A 130 -13.86 -25.49 17.17
C TYR A 130 -14.58 -24.87 15.95
N GLY A 131 -14.51 -25.51 14.79
CA GLY A 131 -15.35 -25.21 13.62
C GLY A 131 -14.85 -24.10 12.66
N ARG A 132 -13.81 -23.33 13.02
CA ARG A 132 -13.26 -22.26 12.18
C ARG A 132 -12.51 -22.73 10.93
N VAL A 133 -12.14 -24.00 10.88
CA VAL A 133 -11.46 -24.58 9.72
C VAL A 133 -12.40 -24.74 8.53
N LYS A 134 -13.72 -24.86 8.77
CA LYS A 134 -14.71 -25.04 7.69
C LYS A 134 -14.99 -23.74 6.92
N ASN A 135 -14.89 -22.59 7.59
CA ASN A 135 -15.15 -21.28 7.00
C ASN A 135 -14.02 -20.33 7.41
N LYS A 136 -13.17 -19.95 6.45
CA LYS A 136 -12.14 -18.93 6.65
C LYS A 136 -12.56 -17.62 5.98
N LEU A 137 -12.40 -16.52 6.70
CA LEU A 137 -12.41 -15.17 6.14
C LEU A 137 -10.98 -14.69 6.07
N LEU A 138 -10.54 -14.34 4.87
CA LEU A 138 -9.20 -13.82 4.58
C LEU A 138 -9.37 -12.48 3.88
N ILE A 139 -8.67 -11.47 4.37
CA ILE A 139 -8.62 -10.15 3.77
C ILE A 139 -7.18 -9.87 3.38
N PHE A 140 -6.97 -9.56 2.10
CA PHE A 140 -5.67 -9.21 1.55
C PHE A 140 -5.64 -7.69 1.39
N ASP A 141 -4.98 -7.01 2.32
CA ASP A 141 -4.59 -5.61 2.13
C ASP A 141 -3.35 -5.60 1.25
N LEU A 142 -3.49 -5.09 0.03
CA LEU A 142 -2.40 -5.11 -0.95
C LEU A 142 -1.29 -4.09 -0.66
N GLY A 143 -1.47 -3.21 0.33
CA GLY A 143 -0.54 -2.11 0.62
C GLY A 143 -0.73 -0.88 -0.28
N GLY A 144 -1.77 -0.91 -1.11
CA GLY A 144 -2.20 0.19 -1.95
C GLY A 144 -3.14 -0.28 -3.06
N ASN A 145 -3.38 0.57 -4.05
CA ASN A 145 -4.38 0.29 -5.09
C ASN A 145 -3.75 -0.43 -6.28
N PHE A 146 -4.32 -1.57 -6.66
CA PHE A 146 -3.88 -2.37 -7.79
C PHE A 146 -5.06 -2.79 -8.64
N ILE A 147 -4.85 -2.83 -9.96
CA ILE A 147 -5.70 -3.61 -10.84
C ILE A 147 -5.20 -5.05 -10.71
N VAL A 148 -6.04 -5.90 -10.12
CA VAL A 148 -5.73 -7.32 -9.97
C VAL A 148 -6.31 -8.02 -11.18
N ASP A 149 -5.50 -8.75 -11.93
CA ASP A 149 -5.99 -9.45 -13.14
C ASP A 149 -6.62 -10.80 -12.80
N ARG A 150 -6.09 -11.48 -11.77
CA ARG A 150 -6.37 -12.88 -11.50
C ARG A 150 -6.23 -13.26 -10.03
N ILE A 151 -7.16 -14.08 -9.57
CA ILE A 151 -7.07 -14.80 -8.29
C ILE A 151 -6.92 -16.30 -8.59
N ARG A 152 -5.94 -16.93 -7.93
CA ARG A 152 -5.71 -18.37 -8.04
C ARG A 152 -5.52 -19.01 -6.67
N PHE A 153 -6.22 -20.11 -6.41
CA PHE A 153 -6.02 -20.94 -5.22
C PHE A 153 -6.37 -22.40 -5.52
N TYR A 154 -5.70 -23.32 -4.84
CA TYR A 154 -5.84 -24.77 -5.09
C TYR A 154 -5.42 -25.56 -3.85
N PRO A 155 -5.99 -26.75 -3.63
CA PRO A 155 -5.51 -27.66 -2.59
C PRO A 155 -4.20 -28.31 -3.03
N ARG A 156 -3.51 -28.95 -2.09
CA ARG A 156 -2.34 -29.78 -2.39
C ARG A 156 -2.64 -30.85 -3.44
N GLU A 157 -1.64 -31.19 -4.25
CA GLU A 157 -1.77 -32.10 -5.39
C GLU A 157 -2.50 -33.41 -5.04
N ARG A 158 -2.14 -34.05 -3.92
CA ARG A 158 -2.77 -35.31 -3.47
C ARG A 158 -4.27 -35.21 -3.14
N PHE A 159 -4.83 -34.00 -3.06
CA PHE A 159 -6.20 -33.73 -2.67
C PHE A 159 -6.99 -32.92 -3.70
N LEU A 160 -6.47 -32.77 -4.92
CA LEU A 160 -7.21 -32.11 -6.00
C LEU A 160 -8.64 -32.66 -6.07
N ASP A 161 -8.82 -33.97 -6.05
CA ASP A 161 -10.17 -34.57 -6.22
C ASP A 161 -11.00 -34.69 -4.93
N THR A 162 -10.49 -34.28 -3.76
CA THR A 162 -11.12 -34.63 -2.46
C THR A 162 -11.25 -33.51 -1.46
N ARG A 163 -10.46 -32.44 -1.55
CA ARG A 163 -10.49 -31.32 -0.58
C ARG A 163 -10.41 -29.96 -1.26
N PHE A 164 -11.19 -29.77 -2.31
CA PHE A 164 -11.36 -28.46 -2.93
C PHE A 164 -12.39 -27.60 -2.18
N ILE A 165 -12.36 -26.29 -2.40
CA ILE A 165 -13.28 -25.36 -1.76
C ILE A 165 -14.61 -25.40 -2.50
N GLU A 166 -15.65 -25.97 -1.89
CA GLU A 166 -16.97 -26.12 -2.52
C GLU A 166 -17.74 -24.80 -2.60
N ARG A 167 -17.49 -23.86 -1.68
CA ARG A 167 -18.21 -22.59 -1.55
C ARG A 167 -17.27 -21.47 -1.18
N PHE A 168 -17.36 -20.36 -1.89
CA PHE A 168 -16.55 -19.18 -1.58
C PHE A 168 -17.20 -17.90 -2.11
N VAL A 169 -16.85 -16.79 -1.46
CA VAL A 169 -17.25 -15.44 -1.85
C VAL A 169 -15.98 -14.63 -2.02
N ILE A 170 -15.92 -13.83 -3.08
CA ILE A 170 -14.84 -12.89 -3.36
C ILE A 170 -15.46 -11.52 -3.47
N GLY A 171 -14.95 -10.59 -2.66
CA GLY A 171 -15.27 -9.18 -2.76
C GLY A 171 -14.01 -8.34 -2.84
N THR A 172 -14.14 -7.15 -3.41
CA THR A 172 -13.05 -6.19 -3.59
C THR A 172 -13.38 -4.87 -2.92
N SER A 173 -12.36 -4.09 -2.59
CA SER A 173 -12.52 -2.71 -2.12
C SER A 173 -11.43 -1.86 -2.74
N ASP A 174 -11.83 -0.75 -3.36
CA ASP A 174 -10.95 0.29 -3.91
C ASP A 174 -10.43 1.26 -2.84
N GLY A 175 -10.81 1.06 -1.58
CA GLY A 175 -10.45 1.93 -0.47
C GLY A 175 -11.19 3.27 -0.46
N ASP A 176 -12.20 3.48 -1.32
CA ASP A 176 -12.96 4.74 -1.35
C ASP A 176 -13.71 4.93 -0.02
N PRO A 177 -13.38 5.98 0.76
CA PRO A 177 -14.02 6.24 2.05
C PRO A 177 -15.49 6.66 1.91
N LEU A 178 -15.92 7.17 0.74
CA LEU A 178 -17.30 7.57 0.50
C LEU A 178 -18.24 6.38 0.34
N LYS A 179 -17.71 5.23 -0.10
CA LYS A 179 -18.45 3.97 -0.22
C LYS A 179 -18.44 3.12 1.06
N LYS A 180 -17.81 3.62 2.13
CA LYS A 180 -17.68 2.86 3.38
C LYS A 180 -19.05 2.58 3.99
N ASN A 181 -19.30 1.32 4.35
CA ASN A 181 -20.57 0.78 4.84
C ASN A 181 -21.74 0.85 3.85
N THR A 182 -21.47 1.04 2.56
CA THR A 182 -22.51 1.07 1.51
C THR A 182 -22.34 -0.05 0.49
N ARG A 183 -21.24 -0.83 0.55
CA ARG A 183 -20.98 -1.91 -0.41
C ARG A 183 -21.83 -3.14 -0.10
N GLU A 184 -21.99 -3.99 -1.13
CA GLU A 184 -22.98 -5.08 -1.16
C GLU A 184 -22.69 -6.21 -0.16
N TYR A 185 -21.40 -6.53 0.05
CA TYR A 185 -21.00 -7.68 0.86
C TYR A 185 -20.33 -7.25 2.15
N VAL A 186 -21.00 -7.49 3.27
CA VAL A 186 -20.49 -7.15 4.61
C VAL A 186 -19.99 -8.41 5.32
N VAL A 187 -18.76 -8.33 5.83
CA VAL A 187 -18.12 -9.38 6.63
C VAL A 187 -17.69 -8.84 7.99
N GLY A 188 -17.72 -9.69 9.00
CA GLY A 188 -17.40 -9.32 10.38
C GLY A 188 -17.82 -10.41 11.35
N GLY A 189 -17.61 -10.18 12.64
CA GLY A 189 -17.87 -11.16 13.70
C GLY A 189 -18.38 -10.55 14.99
N GLU A 190 -18.61 -11.42 15.98
CA GLU A 190 -18.93 -11.02 17.35
C GLU A 190 -17.82 -10.11 17.89
N GLY A 191 -18.17 -8.87 18.26
CA GLY A 191 -17.21 -7.80 18.60
C GLY A 191 -17.45 -6.47 17.86
N GLY A 192 -18.33 -6.45 16.86
CA GLY A 192 -18.82 -5.21 16.23
C GLY A 192 -17.91 -4.60 15.16
N GLN A 193 -16.85 -5.31 14.77
CA GLN A 193 -16.01 -4.91 13.63
C GLN A 193 -16.57 -5.51 12.34
N PHE A 194 -16.93 -4.62 11.41
CA PHE A 194 -17.44 -4.97 10.09
C PHE A 194 -16.62 -4.27 9.01
N ARG A 195 -16.49 -4.94 7.88
CA ARG A 195 -15.90 -4.42 6.64
C ARG A 195 -16.85 -4.77 5.50
N ASP A 196 -16.95 -3.88 4.54
CA ASP A 196 -17.82 -4.02 3.38
C ASP A 196 -17.00 -4.03 2.08
N TYR A 197 -17.47 -4.81 1.11
CA TYR A 197 -16.80 -5.10 -0.15
C TYR A 197 -17.80 -5.12 -1.30
N ASP A 198 -17.35 -4.68 -2.48
CA ASP A 198 -18.07 -4.84 -3.73
C ASP A 198 -18.00 -6.33 -4.11
N LEU A 199 -19.15 -6.96 -4.36
CA LEU A 199 -19.22 -8.40 -4.58
C LEU A 199 -18.79 -8.75 -6.00
N VAL A 200 -17.75 -9.58 -6.14
CA VAL A 200 -17.25 -10.01 -7.47
C VAL A 200 -17.71 -11.42 -7.79
N TYR A 201 -17.57 -12.35 -6.84
CA TYR A 201 -18.00 -13.73 -7.01
C TYR A 201 -18.74 -14.23 -5.78
N ASN A 202 -19.84 -14.96 -6.02
CA ASN A 202 -20.56 -15.71 -4.99
C ASN A 202 -20.80 -17.13 -5.51
N ILE A 203 -19.84 -18.02 -5.24
CA ILE A 203 -19.87 -19.40 -5.71
C ILE A 203 -20.44 -20.29 -4.62
N THR A 204 -21.64 -20.83 -4.87
CA THR A 204 -22.38 -21.67 -3.93
C THR A 204 -22.24 -23.17 -4.21
N GLU A 205 -21.79 -23.54 -5.41
CA GLU A 205 -21.58 -24.93 -5.83
C GLU A 205 -20.38 -25.00 -6.77
N ASN A 206 -19.18 -25.15 -6.20
CA ASN A 206 -17.96 -25.41 -6.96
C ASN A 206 -17.66 -26.90 -7.03
N THR A 207 -17.15 -27.37 -8.17
CA THR A 207 -16.66 -28.73 -8.39
C THR A 207 -15.23 -28.77 -8.92
N GLN A 208 -14.59 -27.60 -9.06
CA GLN A 208 -13.23 -27.47 -9.58
C GLN A 208 -12.21 -27.38 -8.45
N SER A 209 -11.10 -28.09 -8.59
CA SER A 209 -10.07 -28.12 -7.56
C SER A 209 -9.12 -26.93 -7.63
N VAL A 210 -8.72 -26.60 -8.85
CA VAL A 210 -7.90 -25.43 -9.13
C VAL A 210 -8.85 -24.31 -9.51
N ILE A 211 -8.90 -23.28 -8.67
CA ILE A 211 -9.67 -22.08 -8.95
C ILE A 211 -8.74 -21.06 -9.56
N GLU A 212 -9.12 -20.60 -10.74
CA GLU A 212 -8.46 -19.53 -11.47
C GLU A 212 -9.54 -18.61 -12.01
N LEU A 213 -9.63 -17.41 -11.44
CA LEU A 213 -10.68 -16.44 -11.74
C LEU A 213 -10.03 -15.15 -12.23
N SER A 214 -10.53 -14.62 -13.34
CA SER A 214 -10.24 -13.25 -13.75
C SER A 214 -10.98 -12.27 -12.85
N ILE A 215 -10.43 -11.11 -12.57
CA ILE A 215 -11.17 -10.04 -11.90
C ILE A 215 -11.59 -9.03 -12.97
N PRO A 216 -12.85 -8.59 -13.00
CA PRO A 216 -13.30 -7.61 -13.98
C PRO A 216 -12.61 -6.26 -13.76
N ASP A 217 -12.35 -5.53 -14.85
CA ASP A 217 -11.71 -4.20 -14.83
C ASP A 217 -12.51 -3.16 -14.02
N SER A 218 -13.79 -3.42 -13.80
CA SER A 218 -14.68 -2.65 -12.94
C SER A 218 -15.51 -3.59 -12.05
N PRO A 219 -15.64 -3.31 -10.74
CA PRO A 219 -16.60 -4.01 -9.88
C PRO A 219 -18.04 -3.80 -10.33
#